data_AF-A0A7S2TVG6-F1
#
_entry.id   AF-A0A7S2TVG6-F1
#
_cell.length_a   1.000
_cell.length_b   1.000
_cell.length_c   1.000
_cell.angle_alpha   90.00
_cell.angle_beta   90.00
_cell.angle_gamma   90.00
#
_symmetry.space_group_name_H-M   'P 1'
#
loop_
_entity.id
_entity.type
_entity.pdbx_description
1 polymer ?
#
loop_
_entity_poly.entity_id
_entity_poly.type
_entity_poly.pdbx_seq_one_letter_code
_entity_poly.pdbx_strand_id
1 'polypeptide(L)'
;RKERLPRMLKKINKKKTKKKRGAYSGNRVARKGVPLSKNGVPPPPRHVRLPSVRKGGRNNVGRNNVGRYANNAVRKKLEEIEADIKEMPQLKLNLLPELPREYKGVPQSEKDRQSQYGAQSLRPRSMFSFKSVTVESVTKWVSQNIKRSAQYKKCFNIMLENENKWCGEYAVFYHSYSHAAILYELHAALAKVVFGFEEASPLPRLCMYPFQKVPDAKILKQKHQYIWRTDHHPEFRGAAICGTTSLTAQDSEAPPPRVFENGYHVGAVGGFFKQFLEVAGCSSIMEQIIELGLEHGFPMSMFPEANKYMRSKRRQSYCQKGYGRLLQIFIRRDIVEDYVYCSLPMGNVDSSRPCVKKFVNSNAKARGQVRICVNPRVFMRPDLVKIKVFSADAKFTDKKRKEFQEKLQGLIAGHLDTQGLRNAVVKRLSKPLKNMTGHYYYPKAPYSGYHGHSSSCSELFGIAVGLAIITAPVLLVHYCAPGYSPITAVTTLASASAAGIYAKASALTDAVTTGGLVAARVLGATKGWDPSVSFTSLFEGFSSHQQTTSSGDANVLSYALFGLMACGAAERGAGAAVGVLRRSVGGLGFLGGVAIITFICTCLLG
;
A
#
# COMPACT_ATOMS: atom_id res chain seq x y z
N ARG A 1 -34.02 15.84 -14.84
CA ARG A 1 -35.01 16.19 -13.77
C ARG A 1 -35.83 17.44 -14.14
N LYS A 2 -35.22 18.56 -14.59
CA LYS A 2 -35.93 19.77 -15.09
C LYS A 2 -37.06 19.50 -16.09
N GLU A 3 -36.88 18.58 -17.04
CA GLU A 3 -37.92 18.27 -18.04
C GLU A 3 -39.05 17.36 -17.55
N ARG A 4 -38.80 16.57 -16.50
CA ARG A 4 -39.74 15.54 -16.02
C ARG A 4 -40.84 16.16 -15.15
N LEU A 5 -40.55 17.29 -14.50
CA LEU A 5 -41.43 17.95 -13.55
C LEU A 5 -42.62 18.69 -14.21
N PRO A 6 -42.45 19.46 -15.30
CA PRO A 6 -43.57 20.04 -16.04
C PRO A 6 -44.55 18.98 -16.56
N ARG A 7 -44.04 17.80 -16.94
CA ARG A 7 -44.85 16.66 -17.39
C ARG A 7 -45.68 16.06 -16.24
N MET A 8 -45.13 15.99 -15.02
CA MET A 8 -45.86 15.53 -13.84
C MET A 8 -46.94 16.54 -13.41
N LEU A 9 -46.63 17.84 -13.42
CA LEU A 9 -47.59 18.90 -13.11
C LEU A 9 -48.73 18.94 -14.13
N LYS A 10 -48.44 18.78 -15.44
CA LYS A 10 -49.47 18.61 -16.48
C LYS A 10 -50.37 17.40 -16.20
N LYS A 11 -49.81 16.25 -15.77
CA LYS A 11 -50.60 15.06 -15.42
C LYS A 11 -51.50 15.28 -14.20
N ILE A 12 -51.02 15.97 -13.17
CA ILE A 12 -51.80 16.30 -11.96
C ILE A 12 -52.95 17.26 -12.31
N ASN A 13 -52.68 18.30 -13.10
CA ASN A 13 -53.72 19.23 -13.56
C ASN A 13 -54.75 18.56 -14.47
N LYS A 14 -54.32 17.64 -15.35
CA LYS A 14 -55.23 16.84 -16.20
C LYS A 14 -56.13 15.89 -15.40
N LYS A 15 -55.65 15.35 -14.27
CA LYS A 15 -56.47 14.55 -13.35
C LYS A 15 -57.49 15.41 -12.60
N LYS A 16 -57.13 16.64 -12.19
CA LYS A 16 -58.06 17.58 -11.53
C LYS A 16 -59.19 18.03 -12.48
N THR A 17 -58.91 18.27 -13.75
CA THR A 17 -59.95 18.63 -14.74
C THR A 17 -60.87 17.46 -15.10
N LYS A 18 -60.35 16.23 -15.23
CA LYS A 18 -61.20 15.03 -15.40
C LYS A 18 -62.14 14.80 -14.20
N LYS A 19 -61.67 15.00 -12.97
CA LYS A 19 -62.48 14.82 -11.75
C LYS A 19 -63.57 15.89 -11.59
N LYS A 20 -63.39 17.09 -12.16
CA LYS A 20 -64.45 18.12 -12.25
C LYS A 20 -65.51 17.79 -13.31
N ARG A 21 -65.15 17.13 -14.41
CA ARG A 21 -66.09 16.76 -15.48
C ARG A 21 -66.98 15.55 -15.13
N GLY A 22 -66.50 14.62 -14.30
CA GLY A 22 -67.28 13.45 -13.86
C GLY A 22 -68.34 13.71 -12.78
N ALA A 23 -68.47 14.95 -12.29
CA ALA A 23 -69.40 15.31 -11.20
C ALA A 23 -70.70 15.97 -11.71
N TYR A 24 -70.92 16.05 -13.03
CA TYR A 24 -72.05 16.77 -13.65
C TYR A 24 -72.85 15.94 -14.67
N SER A 25 -72.83 14.61 -14.58
CA SER A 25 -73.73 13.76 -15.40
C SER A 25 -74.59 12.87 -14.51
N GLY A 26 -75.68 13.44 -14.00
CA GLY A 26 -76.81 12.70 -13.44
C GLY A 26 -77.92 12.53 -14.48
N ASN A 27 -78.14 11.27 -14.88
CA ASN A 27 -79.36 10.60 -15.38
C ASN A 27 -80.43 11.35 -16.21
N ARG A 28 -80.81 10.72 -17.34
CA ARG A 28 -82.23 10.46 -17.70
C ARG A 28 -82.39 9.18 -18.57
N VAL A 29 -82.97 8.16 -17.93
CA VAL A 29 -84.10 7.27 -18.33
C VAL A 29 -84.21 6.73 -19.76
N ALA A 30 -84.25 5.40 -19.89
CA ALA A 30 -85.33 4.68 -20.61
C ALA A 30 -85.41 3.21 -20.15
N ARG A 31 -86.49 2.88 -19.42
CA ARG A 31 -86.96 1.50 -19.15
C ARG A 31 -87.77 1.03 -20.37
N LYS A 32 -87.55 -0.19 -20.86
CA LYS A 32 -88.56 -1.00 -21.55
C LYS A 32 -88.23 -2.50 -21.42
N GLY A 33 -89.23 -3.30 -21.08
CA GLY A 33 -89.40 -4.69 -21.54
C GLY A 33 -88.81 -5.81 -20.68
N VAL A 34 -89.67 -6.46 -19.90
CA VAL A 34 -89.54 -7.86 -19.40
C VAL A 34 -90.07 -8.79 -20.52
N PRO A 35 -89.60 -10.05 -20.67
CA PRO A 35 -90.36 -11.16 -20.11
C PRO A 35 -89.53 -12.23 -19.38
N LEU A 36 -90.27 -12.99 -18.58
CA LEU A 36 -89.92 -14.02 -17.61
C LEU A 36 -89.15 -15.23 -18.18
N SER A 37 -88.30 -15.84 -17.36
CA SER A 37 -88.10 -17.30 -17.34
C SER A 37 -87.55 -17.75 -15.99
N LYS A 38 -87.92 -18.97 -15.62
CA LYS A 38 -88.02 -19.57 -14.28
C LYS A 38 -86.69 -20.09 -13.73
N ASN A 39 -86.69 -20.26 -12.40
CA ASN A 39 -86.00 -21.28 -11.57
C ASN A 39 -84.84 -20.80 -10.67
N GLY A 40 -84.96 -21.16 -9.39
CA GLY A 40 -83.82 -21.55 -8.54
C GLY A 40 -83.32 -20.54 -7.51
N VAL A 41 -83.82 -20.64 -6.28
CA VAL A 41 -83.35 -20.01 -5.03
C VAL A 41 -81.97 -20.59 -4.63
N PRO A 42 -81.05 -19.84 -3.98
CA PRO A 42 -80.99 -19.76 -2.51
C PRO A 42 -80.80 -18.32 -1.96
N PRO A 43 -81.16 -18.07 -0.68
CA PRO A 43 -81.15 -16.72 -0.10
C PRO A 43 -79.75 -16.28 0.33
N PRO A 44 -79.38 -14.99 0.19
CA PRO A 44 -78.18 -14.44 0.82
C PRO A 44 -78.48 -13.93 2.25
N PRO A 45 -77.45 -13.83 3.11
CA PRO A 45 -77.61 -13.68 4.56
C PRO A 45 -78.04 -12.26 4.97
N ARG A 46 -78.72 -12.20 6.12
CA ARG A 46 -79.22 -10.99 6.78
C ARG A 46 -78.09 -9.97 7.01
N HIS A 47 -78.18 -8.83 6.33
CA HIS A 47 -77.38 -7.66 6.64
C HIS A 47 -77.90 -6.95 7.89
N VAL A 48 -77.00 -6.80 8.85
CA VAL A 48 -77.13 -5.96 10.05
C VAL A 48 -77.40 -4.51 9.64
N ARG A 49 -78.49 -3.93 10.18
CA ARG A 49 -78.81 -2.50 10.07
C ARG A 49 -77.75 -1.69 10.84
N LEU A 50 -76.96 -0.90 10.12
CA LEU A 50 -76.20 0.20 10.71
C LEU A 50 -77.11 1.44 10.86
N PRO A 51 -76.96 2.23 11.94
CA PRO A 51 -77.82 3.37 12.22
C PRO A 51 -77.60 4.53 11.24
N SER A 52 -78.69 5.21 10.93
CA SER A 52 -78.74 6.37 10.04
C SER A 52 -77.97 7.55 10.63
N VAL A 53 -76.82 7.87 10.02
CA VAL A 53 -76.08 9.08 10.30
C VAL A 53 -76.84 10.28 9.72
N ARG A 54 -77.34 11.15 10.62
CA ARG A 54 -77.94 12.45 10.31
C ARG A 54 -77.06 13.25 9.35
N LYS A 55 -77.66 13.74 8.26
CA LYS A 55 -77.08 14.73 7.34
C LYS A 55 -76.91 16.06 8.08
N GLY A 56 -75.74 16.28 8.68
CA GLY A 56 -75.29 17.59 9.12
C GLY A 56 -74.93 18.48 7.93
N GLY A 57 -75.35 19.75 7.99
CA GLY A 57 -75.17 20.76 6.94
C GLY A 57 -73.73 20.92 6.49
N ARG A 58 -73.54 20.93 5.16
CA ARG A 58 -72.25 21.19 4.51
C ARG A 58 -71.96 22.69 4.51
N ASN A 59 -71.16 23.16 5.46
CA ASN A 59 -70.44 24.42 5.32
C ASN A 59 -69.34 24.26 4.26
N ASN A 60 -69.51 24.98 3.15
CA ASN A 60 -68.69 24.90 1.93
C ASN A 60 -67.37 25.71 2.02
N VAL A 61 -66.84 25.95 3.22
CA VAL A 61 -65.72 26.88 3.46
C VAL A 61 -64.33 26.19 3.43
N GLY A 62 -64.26 24.86 3.50
CA GLY A 62 -62.97 24.15 3.67
C GLY A 62 -62.20 23.76 2.39
N ARG A 63 -62.78 23.84 1.19
CA ARG A 63 -62.15 23.26 -0.02
C ARG A 63 -61.11 24.14 -0.70
N ASN A 64 -61.09 25.45 -0.44
CA ASN A 64 -60.13 26.36 -1.07
C ASN A 64 -58.75 26.38 -0.38
N ASN A 65 -58.66 25.95 0.89
CA ASN A 65 -57.40 25.98 1.64
C ASN A 65 -56.48 24.79 1.33
N VAL A 66 -57.03 23.59 1.10
CA VAL A 66 -56.23 22.37 0.82
C VAL A 66 -55.40 22.53 -0.47
N GLY A 67 -55.92 23.30 -1.45
CA GLY A 67 -55.18 23.62 -2.67
C GLY A 67 -53.98 24.55 -2.46
N ARG A 68 -54.08 25.50 -1.53
CA ARG A 68 -52.98 26.44 -1.21
C ARG A 68 -51.84 25.74 -0.47
N TYR A 69 -52.14 24.88 0.51
CA TYR A 69 -51.11 24.15 1.24
C TYR A 69 -50.31 23.18 0.36
N ALA A 70 -50.98 22.47 -0.56
CA ALA A 70 -50.31 21.58 -1.49
C ALA A 70 -49.38 22.34 -2.47
N ASN A 71 -49.78 23.54 -2.90
CA ASN A 71 -48.94 24.39 -3.77
C ASN A 71 -47.76 24.98 -3.01
N ASN A 72 -47.92 25.40 -1.75
CA ASN A 72 -46.83 25.92 -0.93
C ASN A 72 -45.78 24.85 -0.63
N ALA A 73 -46.19 23.60 -0.35
CA ALA A 73 -45.25 22.50 -0.14
C ALA A 73 -44.45 22.14 -1.41
N VAL A 74 -45.10 22.20 -2.58
CA VAL A 74 -44.42 21.97 -3.87
C VAL A 74 -43.48 23.12 -4.20
N ARG A 75 -43.89 24.36 -3.95
CA ARG A 75 -43.07 25.56 -4.17
C ARG A 75 -41.85 25.58 -3.25
N LYS A 76 -42.02 25.26 -1.96
CA LYS A 76 -40.91 25.13 -1.00
C LYS A 76 -39.90 24.05 -1.45
N LYS A 77 -40.37 22.88 -1.89
CA LYS A 77 -39.49 21.85 -2.46
C LYS A 77 -38.78 22.29 -3.74
N LEU A 78 -39.41 23.14 -4.55
CA LEU A 78 -38.78 23.72 -5.75
C LEU A 78 -37.70 24.71 -5.38
N GLU A 79 -37.96 25.60 -4.42
CA GLU A 79 -36.99 26.57 -3.89
C GLU A 79 -35.80 25.84 -3.23
N GLU A 80 -36.04 24.75 -2.49
CA GLU A 80 -34.97 23.87 -1.95
C GLU A 80 -34.14 23.24 -3.08
N ILE A 81 -34.77 22.69 -4.13
CA ILE A 81 -34.06 22.10 -5.28
C ILE A 81 -33.28 23.16 -6.06
N GLU A 82 -33.82 24.36 -6.24
CA GLU A 82 -33.15 25.46 -6.92
C GLU A 82 -31.97 26.01 -6.11
N ALA A 83 -32.12 26.11 -4.79
CA ALA A 83 -31.01 26.44 -3.88
C ALA A 83 -29.90 25.38 -3.95
N ASP A 84 -30.25 24.10 -3.89
CA ASP A 84 -29.30 22.98 -4.05
C ASP A 84 -28.56 23.06 -5.40
N ILE A 85 -29.28 23.35 -6.50
CA ILE A 85 -28.68 23.49 -7.84
C ILE A 85 -27.77 24.73 -7.92
N LYS A 86 -28.12 25.82 -7.22
CA LYS A 86 -27.34 27.06 -7.22
C LYS A 86 -26.07 26.95 -6.36
N GLU A 87 -26.11 26.18 -5.27
CA GLU A 87 -24.93 25.86 -4.45
C GLU A 87 -24.03 24.77 -5.06
N MET A 88 -24.54 23.94 -5.98
CA MET A 88 -23.79 22.81 -6.56
C MET A 88 -22.41 23.16 -7.16
N PRO A 89 -22.23 24.25 -7.94
CA PRO A 89 -20.92 24.63 -8.45
C PRO A 89 -19.96 25.10 -7.35
N GLN A 90 -20.49 25.78 -6.32
CA GLN A 90 -19.69 26.32 -5.23
C GLN A 90 -19.27 25.23 -4.23
N LEU A 91 -20.12 24.26 -3.91
CA LEU A 91 -19.74 23.10 -3.07
C LEU A 91 -18.67 22.22 -3.73
N LYS A 92 -18.68 22.09 -5.07
CA LYS A 92 -17.66 21.33 -5.81
C LYS A 92 -16.28 21.99 -5.76
N LEU A 93 -16.20 23.32 -5.74
CA LEU A 93 -14.94 24.07 -5.62
C LEU A 93 -14.51 24.28 -4.17
N ASN A 94 -15.44 24.61 -3.25
CA ASN A 94 -15.12 25.02 -1.88
C ASN A 94 -14.75 23.86 -0.94
N LEU A 95 -15.04 22.61 -1.31
CA LEU A 95 -14.68 21.43 -0.49
C LEU A 95 -13.24 20.96 -0.71
N LEU A 96 -12.58 21.46 -1.75
CA LEU A 96 -11.13 21.41 -1.88
C LEU A 96 -10.63 22.83 -1.58
N PRO A 97 -10.23 23.14 -0.32
CA PRO A 97 -9.58 24.40 0.01
C PRO A 97 -8.57 24.77 -1.05
N GLU A 98 -8.55 26.06 -1.41
CA GLU A 98 -7.59 26.60 -2.35
C GLU A 98 -6.18 26.10 -2.00
N LEU A 99 -5.43 25.73 -3.03
CA LEU A 99 -4.06 25.33 -2.79
C LEU A 99 -3.36 26.53 -2.14
N PRO A 100 -2.62 26.33 -1.04
CA PRO A 100 -2.13 27.42 -0.20
C PRO A 100 -1.11 28.33 -0.90
N ARG A 101 -0.78 28.06 -2.17
CA ARG A 101 0.15 28.84 -2.98
C ARG A 101 -0.37 28.94 -4.40
N GLU A 102 -0.37 30.17 -4.91
CA GLU A 102 -0.43 30.42 -6.33
C GLU A 102 0.83 29.87 -6.98
N TYR A 103 0.65 28.95 -7.92
CA TYR A 103 1.78 28.34 -8.58
C TYR A 103 2.17 29.14 -9.81
N LYS A 104 3.37 29.72 -9.76
CA LYS A 104 3.93 30.59 -10.81
C LYS A 104 4.26 29.89 -12.13
N GLY A 105 4.08 28.57 -12.19
CA GLY A 105 4.50 27.74 -13.32
C GLY A 105 6.00 27.51 -13.35
N VAL A 106 6.45 26.70 -14.32
CA VAL A 106 7.86 26.42 -14.53
C VAL A 106 8.48 27.55 -15.35
N PRO A 107 9.58 28.19 -14.89
CA PRO A 107 10.26 29.23 -15.67
C PRO A 107 10.65 28.74 -17.06
N GLN A 108 10.54 29.59 -18.08
CA GLN A 108 10.86 29.22 -19.46
C GLN A 108 12.29 28.70 -19.61
N SER A 109 13.27 29.36 -18.96
CA SER A 109 14.66 28.91 -18.93
C SER A 109 14.85 27.50 -18.36
N GLU A 110 14.02 27.10 -17.38
CA GLU A 110 14.02 25.73 -16.87
C GLU A 110 13.41 24.76 -17.88
N LYS A 111 12.29 25.14 -18.53
CA LYS A 111 11.67 24.34 -19.59
C LYS A 111 12.64 24.07 -20.73
N ASP A 112 13.33 25.11 -21.20
CA ASP A 112 14.29 25.01 -22.31
C ASP A 112 15.45 24.09 -21.94
N ARG A 113 16.04 24.30 -20.76
CA ARG A 113 17.12 23.43 -20.23
C ARG A 113 16.68 21.97 -20.11
N GLN A 114 15.47 21.70 -19.61
CA GLN A 114 14.98 20.33 -19.49
C GLN A 114 14.67 19.69 -20.85
N SER A 115 14.22 20.49 -21.81
CA SER A 115 13.98 20.04 -23.18
C SER A 115 15.28 19.64 -23.86
N GLN A 116 16.40 20.34 -23.59
CA GLN A 116 17.73 19.95 -24.05
C GLN A 116 18.20 18.60 -23.48
N TYR A 117 17.79 18.24 -22.26
CA TYR A 117 18.11 16.93 -21.68
C TYR A 117 17.23 15.79 -22.19
N GLY A 118 16.05 16.11 -22.74
CA GLY A 118 15.07 15.13 -23.20
C GLY A 118 14.45 14.29 -22.06
N ALA A 119 13.95 13.11 -22.44
CA ALA A 119 13.34 12.14 -21.52
C ALA A 119 14.25 11.83 -20.31
N GLN A 120 13.68 11.95 -19.11
CA GLN A 120 14.38 11.74 -17.85
C GLN A 120 15.03 10.35 -17.76
N SER A 121 14.39 9.34 -18.32
CA SER A 121 14.85 7.95 -18.34
C SER A 121 15.97 7.67 -19.36
N LEU A 122 16.25 8.62 -20.27
CA LEU A 122 17.32 8.53 -21.28
C LEU A 122 18.57 9.35 -20.92
N ARG A 123 18.53 10.13 -19.83
CA ARG A 123 19.64 11.01 -19.44
C ARG A 123 20.94 10.22 -19.27
N PRO A 124 22.07 10.78 -19.72
CA PRO A 124 23.30 10.05 -19.98
C PRO A 124 23.77 9.20 -18.81
N ARG A 125 24.22 8.01 -19.19
CA ARG A 125 24.73 6.95 -18.34
C ARG A 125 26.22 7.16 -18.06
N SER A 126 26.63 6.83 -16.85
CA SER A 126 27.99 6.33 -16.57
C SER A 126 28.09 4.80 -16.68
N MET A 127 26.99 4.09 -16.95
CA MET A 127 26.96 2.62 -16.99
C MET A 127 27.02 2.03 -18.41
N PHE A 128 26.90 2.87 -19.43
CA PHE A 128 27.07 2.47 -20.82
C PHE A 128 27.98 3.51 -21.45
N SER A 129 29.19 3.13 -21.83
CA SER A 129 30.17 3.99 -22.50
C SER A 129 29.74 4.44 -23.91
N PHE A 130 28.47 4.27 -24.25
CA PHE A 130 27.93 4.75 -25.52
C PHE A 130 27.82 6.28 -25.42
N LYS A 131 28.56 6.97 -26.30
CA LYS A 131 28.62 8.45 -26.41
C LYS A 131 27.25 9.12 -26.58
N SER A 132 26.15 8.37 -26.77
CA SER A 132 24.78 8.86 -26.77
C SER A 132 23.79 7.74 -26.44
N VAL A 133 22.99 7.90 -25.38
CA VAL A 133 21.85 7.01 -25.09
C VAL A 133 20.67 7.49 -25.95
N THR A 134 20.43 6.85 -27.08
CA THR A 134 19.31 7.17 -27.97
C THR A 134 18.07 6.33 -27.61
N VAL A 135 16.90 6.71 -28.14
CA VAL A 135 15.67 5.89 -28.04
C VAL A 135 15.92 4.50 -28.61
N GLU A 136 16.68 4.38 -29.69
CA GLU A 136 17.06 3.11 -30.31
C GLU A 136 17.92 2.28 -29.36
N SER A 137 18.85 2.88 -28.61
CA SER A 137 19.70 2.16 -27.67
C SER A 137 18.90 1.58 -26.49
N VAL A 138 17.90 2.30 -25.99
CA VAL A 138 16.99 1.79 -24.95
C VAL A 138 16.03 0.77 -25.53
N THR A 139 15.52 0.98 -26.74
CA THR A 139 14.69 0.00 -27.46
C THR A 139 15.45 -1.30 -27.73
N LYS A 140 16.74 -1.20 -28.07
CA LYS A 140 17.66 -2.32 -28.25
C LYS A 140 17.93 -3.00 -26.91
N TRP A 141 18.21 -2.24 -25.85
CA TRP A 141 18.37 -2.78 -24.50
C TRP A 141 17.12 -3.52 -24.03
N VAL A 142 15.93 -2.92 -24.18
CA VAL A 142 14.63 -3.55 -23.93
C VAL A 142 14.49 -4.80 -24.77
N SER A 143 14.78 -4.75 -26.07
CA SER A 143 14.65 -5.90 -26.97
C SER A 143 15.61 -7.05 -26.66
N GLN A 144 16.81 -6.75 -26.14
CA GLN A 144 17.83 -7.74 -25.81
C GLN A 144 17.64 -8.33 -24.40
N ASN A 145 17.22 -7.51 -23.44
CA ASN A 145 17.15 -7.91 -22.03
C ASN A 145 15.75 -8.40 -21.64
N ILE A 146 14.74 -8.13 -22.46
CA ILE A 146 13.35 -8.45 -22.17
C ILE A 146 12.87 -9.39 -23.27
N LYS A 147 12.86 -10.69 -22.95
CA LYS A 147 12.51 -11.80 -23.87
C LYS A 147 11.03 -11.80 -24.32
N ARG A 148 10.28 -10.69 -24.23
CA ARG A 148 8.80 -10.69 -24.20
C ARG A 148 8.10 -9.71 -25.15
N SER A 149 6.77 -9.88 -25.19
CA SER A 149 5.77 -9.51 -26.20
C SER A 149 5.88 -8.12 -26.84
N ALA A 150 5.38 -7.99 -28.07
CA ALA A 150 5.28 -6.71 -28.79
C ALA A 150 4.57 -5.61 -27.98
N GLN A 151 3.61 -5.98 -27.13
CA GLN A 151 2.90 -5.06 -26.24
C GLN A 151 3.83 -4.38 -25.23
N TYR A 152 4.79 -5.12 -24.66
CA TYR A 152 5.75 -4.57 -23.71
C TYR A 152 6.56 -3.44 -24.33
N LYS A 153 7.15 -3.72 -25.50
CA LYS A 153 7.97 -2.77 -26.26
C LYS A 153 7.16 -1.53 -26.65
N LYS A 154 5.93 -1.75 -27.13
CA LYS A 154 4.99 -0.66 -27.45
C LYS A 154 4.74 0.24 -26.24
N CYS A 155 4.47 -0.32 -25.07
CA CYS A 155 4.22 0.47 -23.86
C CYS A 155 5.46 1.28 -23.44
N PHE A 156 6.65 0.70 -23.50
CA PHE A 156 7.90 1.39 -23.16
C PHE A 156 8.18 2.56 -24.10
N ASN A 157 7.98 2.37 -25.41
CA ASN A 157 8.13 3.44 -26.38
C ASN A 157 7.17 4.59 -26.10
N ILE A 158 5.88 4.29 -25.87
CA ILE A 158 4.88 5.31 -25.52
C ILE A 158 5.25 6.03 -24.21
N MET A 159 5.77 5.32 -23.21
CA MET A 159 6.26 5.94 -21.97
C MET A 159 7.40 6.93 -22.26
N LEU A 160 8.38 6.56 -23.06
CA LEU A 160 9.49 7.45 -23.44
C LEU A 160 9.02 8.65 -24.30
N GLU A 161 8.08 8.43 -25.21
CA GLU A 161 7.44 9.50 -25.99
C GLU A 161 6.73 10.51 -25.08
N ASN A 162 5.98 10.03 -24.08
CA ASN A 162 5.34 10.90 -23.08
C ASN A 162 6.38 11.69 -22.27
N GLU A 163 7.50 11.06 -21.89
CA GLU A 163 8.58 11.77 -21.21
C GLU A 163 9.14 12.90 -22.07
N ASN A 164 9.46 12.63 -23.34
CA ASN A 164 9.93 13.66 -24.26
C ASN A 164 8.92 14.79 -24.42
N LYS A 165 7.63 14.45 -24.58
CA LYS A 165 6.55 15.42 -24.74
C LYS A 165 6.42 16.39 -23.57
N TRP A 166 6.69 15.95 -22.34
CA TRP A 166 6.44 16.73 -21.13
C TRP A 166 7.70 17.08 -20.31
N CYS A 167 8.89 16.69 -20.76
CA CYS A 167 10.15 16.84 -20.01
C CYS A 167 10.42 18.30 -19.57
N GLY A 168 10.03 19.28 -20.38
CA GLY A 168 10.16 20.71 -20.07
C GLY A 168 9.42 21.13 -18.79
N GLU A 169 8.18 20.70 -18.63
CA GLU A 169 7.28 21.21 -17.60
C GLU A 169 7.08 20.23 -16.42
N TYR A 170 7.26 18.94 -16.64
CA TYR A 170 6.97 17.90 -15.65
C TYR A 170 8.20 17.05 -15.36
N ALA A 171 8.35 16.65 -14.09
CA ALA A 171 9.18 15.55 -13.66
C ALA A 171 8.36 14.25 -13.70
N VAL A 172 8.98 13.13 -14.10
CA VAL A 172 8.31 11.85 -14.26
C VAL A 172 8.71 10.86 -13.16
N PHE A 173 7.75 10.07 -12.69
CA PHE A 173 7.93 9.00 -11.73
C PHE A 173 7.14 7.75 -12.14
N TYR A 174 7.61 6.60 -11.69
CA TYR A 174 7.01 5.30 -12.01
C TYR A 174 6.56 4.58 -10.75
N HIS A 175 5.32 4.13 -10.72
CA HIS A 175 4.78 3.34 -9.61
C HIS A 175 4.18 2.03 -10.12
N SER A 176 4.62 0.90 -9.56
CA SER A 176 3.96 -0.38 -9.83
C SER A 176 2.68 -0.49 -9.02
N TYR A 177 1.57 -0.73 -9.69
CA TYR A 177 0.24 -0.69 -9.08
C TYR A 177 -0.62 -1.90 -9.42
N SER A 178 -0.03 -3.02 -9.87
CA SER A 178 -0.77 -4.23 -10.32
C SER A 178 -1.91 -4.66 -9.40
N HIS A 179 -1.63 -4.81 -8.10
CA HIS A 179 -2.61 -5.21 -7.09
C HIS A 179 -3.48 -4.06 -6.56
N ALA A 180 -2.93 -2.85 -6.50
CA ALA A 180 -3.68 -1.67 -6.08
C ALA A 180 -4.57 -1.09 -7.21
N ALA A 181 -4.48 -1.64 -8.43
CA ALA A 181 -5.13 -1.11 -9.62
C ALA A 181 -6.63 -0.93 -9.42
N ILE A 182 -7.33 -1.98 -8.96
CA ILE A 182 -8.78 -1.89 -8.73
C ILE A 182 -9.16 -0.78 -7.73
N LEU A 183 -8.35 -0.59 -6.68
CA LEU A 183 -8.57 0.45 -5.69
C LEU A 183 -8.41 1.85 -6.31
N TYR A 184 -7.39 2.05 -7.14
CA TYR A 184 -7.13 3.35 -7.76
C TYR A 184 -8.16 3.70 -8.84
N GLU A 185 -8.62 2.69 -9.58
CA GLU A 185 -9.71 2.84 -10.54
C GLU A 185 -11.04 3.16 -9.82
N LEU A 186 -11.30 2.52 -8.68
CA LEU A 186 -12.46 2.79 -7.85
C LEU A 186 -12.44 4.22 -7.28
N HIS A 187 -11.28 4.69 -6.80
CA HIS A 187 -11.11 6.09 -6.40
C HIS A 187 -11.45 7.05 -7.55
N ALA A 188 -10.93 6.81 -8.77
CA ALA A 188 -11.20 7.65 -9.92
C ALA A 188 -12.69 7.65 -10.31
N ALA A 189 -13.33 6.47 -10.33
CA ALA A 189 -14.76 6.35 -10.64
C ALA A 189 -15.63 7.08 -9.61
N LEU A 190 -15.33 6.94 -8.32
CA LEU A 190 -16.04 7.70 -7.27
C LEU A 190 -15.79 9.20 -7.42
N ALA A 191 -14.55 9.61 -7.72
CA ALA A 191 -14.23 11.00 -7.93
C ALA A 191 -14.97 11.62 -9.13
N LYS A 192 -15.13 10.87 -10.22
CA LYS A 192 -15.97 11.25 -11.37
C LYS A 192 -17.42 11.47 -10.94
N VAL A 193 -18.01 10.50 -10.25
CA VAL A 193 -19.43 10.54 -9.84
C VAL A 193 -19.73 11.66 -8.85
N VAL A 194 -18.82 11.87 -7.89
CA VAL A 194 -19.05 12.78 -6.76
C VAL A 194 -18.53 14.19 -7.04
N PHE A 195 -17.32 14.32 -7.58
CA PHE A 195 -16.65 15.61 -7.81
C PHE A 195 -16.71 16.07 -9.27
N GLY A 196 -17.08 15.21 -10.22
CA GLY A 196 -16.99 15.53 -11.65
C GLY A 196 -15.55 15.53 -12.16
N PHE A 197 -14.68 14.69 -11.58
CA PHE A 197 -13.32 14.49 -12.05
C PHE A 197 -13.32 13.97 -13.49
N GLU A 198 -12.98 14.81 -14.46
CA GLU A 198 -13.12 14.48 -15.89
C GLU A 198 -12.00 13.59 -16.43
N GLU A 199 -10.86 13.48 -15.73
CA GLU A 199 -9.76 12.68 -16.26
C GLU A 199 -10.08 11.19 -16.24
N ALA A 200 -9.67 10.51 -17.30
CA ALA A 200 -9.71 9.06 -17.36
C ALA A 200 -8.62 8.40 -16.50
N SER A 201 -7.82 9.15 -15.76
CA SER A 201 -6.65 8.65 -15.04
C SER A 201 -7.02 8.01 -13.69
N PRO A 202 -6.34 6.94 -13.26
CA PRO A 202 -6.60 6.33 -11.97
C PRO A 202 -6.11 7.26 -10.86
N LEU A 203 -6.77 7.20 -9.69
CA LEU A 203 -6.47 8.11 -8.59
C LEU A 203 -5.91 7.31 -7.40
N PRO A 204 -4.62 7.48 -7.01
CA PRO A 204 -4.04 6.69 -5.95
C PRO A 204 -4.78 6.79 -4.62
N ARG A 205 -5.23 7.99 -4.22
CA ARG A 205 -6.00 8.23 -3.00
C ARG A 205 -7.10 9.24 -3.25
N LEU A 206 -8.22 9.08 -2.55
CA LEU A 206 -9.34 10.03 -2.59
C LEU A 206 -9.76 10.55 -1.21
N CYS A 207 -9.57 9.77 -0.14
CA CYS A 207 -9.87 10.22 1.22
C CYS A 207 -8.97 11.40 1.61
N MET A 208 -9.57 12.51 2.03
CA MET A 208 -8.86 13.75 2.37
C MET A 208 -8.28 13.74 3.78
N TYR A 209 -8.86 12.96 4.70
CA TYR A 209 -8.45 12.96 6.10
C TYR A 209 -6.96 12.64 6.36
N PRO A 210 -6.32 11.64 5.72
CA PRO A 210 -4.88 11.39 5.88
C PRO A 210 -4.02 12.62 5.62
N PHE A 211 -4.44 13.49 4.70
CA PHE A 211 -3.71 14.68 4.29
C PHE A 211 -3.89 15.86 5.26
N GLN A 212 -4.77 15.77 6.26
CA GLN A 212 -4.76 16.73 7.37
C GLN A 212 -3.52 16.54 8.26
N LYS A 213 -3.04 15.30 8.38
CA LYS A 213 -1.84 14.95 9.16
C LYS A 213 -0.57 14.87 8.32
N VAL A 214 -0.71 14.61 7.02
CA VAL A 214 0.39 14.40 6.07
C VAL A 214 0.09 15.16 4.78
N PRO A 215 0.09 16.50 4.82
CA PRO A 215 -0.37 17.31 3.69
C PRO A 215 0.57 17.29 2.48
N ASP A 216 1.86 17.07 2.72
CA ASP A 216 2.96 17.26 1.77
C ASP A 216 4.12 16.28 2.03
N ALA A 217 5.15 16.32 1.16
CA ALA A 217 6.34 15.50 1.26
C ALA A 217 7.26 15.89 2.43
N LYS A 218 7.25 17.14 2.89
CA LYS A 218 8.05 17.58 4.03
C LYS A 218 7.60 16.87 5.31
N ILE A 219 6.29 16.90 5.60
CA ILE A 219 5.71 16.20 6.74
C ILE A 219 5.80 14.69 6.57
N LEU A 220 5.60 14.17 5.36
CA LEU A 220 5.77 12.74 5.05
C LEU A 220 7.20 12.26 5.37
N LYS A 221 8.21 13.03 4.94
CA LYS A 221 9.64 12.77 5.18
C LYS A 221 9.96 12.78 6.66
N GLN A 222 9.50 13.81 7.40
CA GLN A 222 9.69 13.90 8.85
C GLN A 222 9.06 12.72 9.58
N LYS A 223 7.80 12.39 9.27
CA LYS A 223 7.12 11.25 9.89
C LYS A 223 7.84 9.93 9.61
N HIS A 224 8.38 9.73 8.41
CA HIS A 224 9.19 8.56 8.10
C HIS A 224 10.49 8.53 8.93
N GLN A 225 11.22 9.64 9.00
CA GLN A 225 12.47 9.70 9.77
C GLN A 225 12.29 9.43 11.27
N TYR A 226 11.21 9.93 11.87
CA TYR A 226 11.08 9.96 13.33
C TYR A 226 10.00 9.02 13.90
N ILE A 227 9.00 8.63 13.10
CA ILE A 227 7.82 7.89 13.59
C ILE A 227 7.67 6.56 12.87
N TRP A 228 7.74 6.55 11.55
CA TRP A 228 7.49 5.36 10.73
C TRP A 228 8.78 4.74 10.26
N ARG A 229 9.13 3.57 10.78
CA ARG A 229 10.33 2.85 10.33
C ARG A 229 10.26 2.35 8.89
N THR A 230 9.06 2.28 8.30
CA THR A 230 8.83 1.75 6.95
C THR A 230 7.67 2.42 6.24
N ASP A 231 7.69 2.39 4.90
CA ASP A 231 6.57 2.74 4.03
C ASP A 231 5.40 1.73 4.05
N HIS A 232 5.49 0.70 4.90
CA HIS A 232 4.39 -0.20 5.18
C HIS A 232 3.47 0.32 6.29
N HIS A 233 3.86 1.40 6.97
CA HIS A 233 3.05 2.02 8.00
C HIS A 233 1.67 2.42 7.46
N PRO A 234 0.56 2.16 8.19
CA PRO A 234 -0.78 2.49 7.75
C PRO A 234 -1.00 3.94 7.33
N GLU A 235 -0.50 4.89 8.13
CA GLU A 235 -0.62 6.32 7.81
C GLU A 235 0.16 6.67 6.52
N PHE A 236 1.33 6.06 6.28
CA PHE A 236 2.03 6.21 5.01
C PHE A 236 1.16 5.69 3.86
N ARG A 237 0.65 4.46 3.97
CA ARG A 237 -0.21 3.87 2.94
C ARG A 237 -1.51 4.65 2.74
N GLY A 238 -2.00 5.39 3.73
CA GLY A 238 -3.15 6.28 3.59
C GLY A 238 -2.88 7.54 2.76
N ALA A 239 -1.64 8.06 2.79
CA ALA A 239 -1.29 9.37 2.22
C ALA A 239 -0.31 9.31 1.02
N ALA A 240 0.44 8.23 0.86
CA ALA A 240 1.58 8.18 -0.05
C ALA A 240 1.70 6.85 -0.82
N ILE A 241 2.53 6.89 -1.87
CA ILE A 241 2.94 5.73 -2.66
C ILE A 241 4.46 5.74 -2.87
N CYS A 242 5.01 4.57 -3.17
CA CYS A 242 6.43 4.40 -3.51
C CYS A 242 6.61 4.51 -5.02
N GLY A 243 7.66 5.19 -5.48
CA GLY A 243 7.94 5.29 -6.91
C GLY A 243 9.43 5.21 -7.22
N THR A 244 9.72 5.18 -8.51
CA THR A 244 11.07 5.18 -9.07
C THR A 244 11.23 6.40 -9.97
N THR A 245 12.41 7.02 -9.99
CA THR A 245 12.66 8.24 -10.78
C THR A 245 12.98 7.97 -12.25
N SER A 246 12.95 6.73 -12.73
CA SER A 246 13.30 6.42 -14.11
C SER A 246 12.67 5.10 -14.52
N LEU A 247 12.22 5.03 -15.77
CA LEU A 247 11.74 3.80 -16.42
C LEU A 247 12.85 2.76 -16.54
N THR A 248 14.10 3.19 -16.59
CA THR A 248 15.29 2.35 -16.77
C THR A 248 16.08 2.16 -15.48
N ALA A 249 15.60 2.66 -14.34
CA ALA A 249 16.26 2.47 -13.05
C ALA A 249 16.26 1.00 -12.64
N GLN A 250 17.45 0.50 -12.32
CA GLN A 250 17.68 -0.87 -11.83
C GLN A 250 17.99 -0.91 -10.34
N ASP A 251 18.27 0.25 -9.73
CA ASP A 251 18.68 0.39 -8.33
C ASP A 251 17.50 0.55 -7.36
N SER A 252 16.26 0.59 -7.86
CA SER A 252 15.08 0.52 -7.00
C SER A 252 14.79 -0.92 -6.58
N GLU A 253 14.18 -1.10 -5.40
CA GLU A 253 13.68 -2.39 -4.92
C GLU A 253 12.69 -3.05 -5.91
N ALA A 254 11.94 -2.22 -6.64
CA ALA A 254 10.95 -2.62 -7.62
C ALA A 254 11.25 -1.98 -9.00
N PRO A 255 12.31 -2.42 -9.72
CA PRO A 255 12.70 -1.84 -11.01
C PRO A 255 11.54 -1.86 -12.01
N PRO A 256 11.16 -0.72 -12.63
CA PRO A 256 10.04 -0.67 -13.57
C PRO A 256 10.08 -1.76 -14.65
N PRO A 257 11.24 -2.09 -15.27
CA PRO A 257 11.26 -3.15 -16.27
C PRO A 257 10.86 -4.51 -15.70
N ARG A 258 11.39 -4.85 -14.53
CA ARG A 258 11.16 -6.13 -13.84
C ARG A 258 9.72 -6.26 -13.34
N VAL A 259 9.16 -5.21 -12.75
CA VAL A 259 7.80 -5.23 -12.19
C VAL A 259 6.72 -5.07 -13.25
N PHE A 260 7.01 -4.39 -14.36
CA PHE A 260 6.11 -4.39 -15.51
C PHE A 260 6.05 -5.77 -16.18
N GLU A 261 7.16 -6.49 -16.20
CA GLU A 261 7.18 -7.84 -16.76
C GLU A 261 6.50 -8.87 -15.86
N ASN A 262 6.82 -8.85 -14.57
CA ASN A 262 6.45 -9.93 -13.65
C ASN A 262 5.23 -9.60 -12.78
N GLY A 263 4.78 -8.34 -12.77
CA GLY A 263 3.93 -7.84 -11.71
C GLY A 263 4.73 -7.49 -10.45
N TYR A 264 4.09 -6.75 -9.56
CA TYR A 264 4.58 -6.50 -8.22
C TYR A 264 3.43 -6.53 -7.24
N HIS A 265 3.68 -7.14 -6.09
CA HIS A 265 2.66 -7.51 -5.13
C HIS A 265 3.02 -6.90 -3.77
N VAL A 266 2.32 -5.83 -3.40
CA VAL A 266 2.52 -5.17 -2.09
C VAL A 266 1.37 -5.56 -1.18
N GLY A 267 1.57 -6.61 -0.38
CA GLY A 267 0.67 -7.02 0.70
C GLY A 267 -0.83 -7.15 0.34
N ALA A 268 -1.66 -7.27 1.37
CA ALA A 268 -3.11 -7.33 1.21
C ALA A 268 -3.71 -5.91 1.12
N VAL A 269 -4.27 -5.53 -0.04
CA VAL A 269 -5.08 -4.31 -0.21
C VAL A 269 -6.56 -4.51 0.11
N GLY A 270 -6.99 -5.75 0.37
CA GLY A 270 -8.38 -6.12 0.65
C GLY A 270 -9.02 -5.30 1.78
N GLY A 271 -8.27 -5.11 2.87
CA GLY A 271 -8.73 -4.28 4.00
C GLY A 271 -8.96 -2.81 3.62
N PHE A 272 -8.02 -2.21 2.87
CA PHE A 272 -8.17 -0.83 2.39
C PHE A 272 -9.34 -0.67 1.44
N PHE A 273 -9.56 -1.64 0.57
CA PHE A 273 -10.67 -1.62 -0.39
C PHE A 273 -12.03 -1.69 0.32
N LYS A 274 -12.21 -2.64 1.26
CA LYS A 274 -13.44 -2.77 2.04
C LYS A 274 -13.71 -1.49 2.85
N GLN A 275 -12.69 -1.00 3.55
CA GLN A 275 -12.79 0.22 4.32
C GLN A 275 -13.15 1.43 3.44
N PHE A 276 -12.54 1.54 2.26
CA PHE A 276 -12.87 2.61 1.33
C PHE A 276 -14.34 2.53 0.86
N LEU A 277 -14.84 1.33 0.56
CA LEU A 277 -16.26 1.14 0.20
C LEU A 277 -17.20 1.52 1.34
N GLU A 278 -16.87 1.23 2.60
CA GLU A 278 -17.67 1.65 3.76
C GLU A 278 -17.75 3.19 3.87
N VAL A 279 -16.62 3.86 3.64
CA VAL A 279 -16.53 5.33 3.64
C VAL A 279 -17.31 5.94 2.50
N ALA A 280 -17.20 5.35 1.32
CA ALA A 280 -17.98 5.69 0.14
C ALA A 280 -19.47 5.33 0.30
N GLY A 281 -19.84 4.54 1.32
CA GLY A 281 -21.17 3.98 1.46
C GLY A 281 -21.57 3.11 0.28
N CYS A 282 -20.62 2.39 -0.30
CA CYS A 282 -20.78 1.50 -1.45
C CYS A 282 -20.52 0.02 -1.08
N SER A 283 -20.54 -0.34 0.21
CA SER A 283 -20.24 -1.71 0.66
C SER A 283 -21.21 -2.74 0.08
N SER A 284 -22.48 -2.38 -0.16
CA SER A 284 -23.48 -3.29 -0.70
C SER A 284 -23.27 -3.66 -2.17
N ILE A 285 -22.43 -2.93 -2.91
CA ILE A 285 -22.09 -3.23 -4.31
C ILE A 285 -20.68 -3.82 -4.46
N MET A 286 -20.03 -4.21 -3.36
CA MET A 286 -18.67 -4.76 -3.36
C MET A 286 -18.52 -5.96 -4.28
N GLU A 287 -19.45 -6.93 -4.20
CA GLU A 287 -19.44 -8.14 -5.03
C GLU A 287 -19.52 -7.82 -6.53
N GLN A 288 -20.36 -6.85 -6.92
CA GLN A 288 -20.51 -6.41 -8.32
C GLN A 288 -19.23 -5.75 -8.83
N ILE A 289 -18.54 -4.96 -7.99
CA ILE A 289 -17.25 -4.35 -8.35
C ILE A 289 -16.17 -5.42 -8.52
N ILE A 290 -16.17 -6.45 -7.66
CA ILE A 290 -15.22 -7.57 -7.76
C ILE A 290 -15.45 -8.36 -9.04
N GLU A 291 -16.71 -8.67 -9.36
CA GLU A 291 -17.09 -9.35 -10.59
C GLU A 291 -16.68 -8.56 -11.84
N LEU A 292 -16.97 -7.25 -11.84
CA LEU A 292 -16.57 -6.35 -12.93
C LEU A 292 -15.04 -6.29 -13.08
N GLY A 293 -14.30 -6.27 -11.98
CA GLY A 293 -12.83 -6.32 -11.98
C GLY A 293 -12.30 -7.61 -12.60
N LEU A 294 -12.88 -8.76 -12.24
CA LEU A 294 -12.54 -10.06 -12.84
C LEU A 294 -12.81 -10.09 -14.35
N GLU A 295 -13.97 -9.60 -14.79
CA GLU A 295 -14.35 -9.51 -16.22
C GLU A 295 -13.33 -8.71 -17.04
N HIS A 296 -12.77 -7.65 -16.45
CA HIS A 296 -11.82 -6.75 -17.14
C HIS A 296 -10.35 -7.07 -16.83
N GLY A 297 -10.06 -8.23 -16.24
CA GLY A 297 -8.69 -8.75 -16.08
C GLY A 297 -7.90 -8.13 -14.92
N PHE A 298 -8.57 -7.59 -13.89
CA PHE A 298 -7.90 -7.18 -12.66
C PHE A 298 -7.56 -8.39 -11.77
N PRO A 299 -6.40 -8.42 -11.10
CA PRO A 299 -6.03 -9.47 -10.16
C PRO A 299 -6.84 -9.31 -8.88
N MET A 300 -7.94 -10.05 -8.77
CA MET A 300 -8.84 -9.98 -7.62
C MET A 300 -8.58 -11.08 -6.57
N SER A 301 -7.51 -11.87 -6.73
CA SER A 301 -7.19 -12.99 -5.82
C SER A 301 -6.93 -12.58 -4.37
N MET A 302 -6.66 -11.30 -4.14
CA MET A 302 -6.43 -10.75 -2.81
C MET A 302 -7.71 -10.40 -2.04
N PHE A 303 -8.88 -10.57 -2.64
CA PHE A 303 -10.17 -10.41 -1.99
C PHE A 303 -10.73 -11.79 -1.64
N PRO A 304 -10.91 -12.13 -0.35
CA PRO A 304 -11.51 -13.40 0.05
C PRO A 304 -12.85 -13.67 -0.65
N GLU A 305 -13.64 -12.63 -0.88
CA GLU A 305 -14.93 -12.67 -1.57
C GLU A 305 -14.77 -13.12 -3.04
N ALA A 306 -13.66 -12.76 -3.70
CA ALA A 306 -13.36 -13.21 -5.06
C ALA A 306 -13.11 -14.72 -5.14
N ASN A 307 -12.66 -15.36 -4.05
CA ASN A 307 -12.42 -16.81 -4.04
C ASN A 307 -13.70 -17.61 -4.26
N LYS A 308 -14.87 -17.10 -3.85
CA LYS A 308 -16.17 -17.72 -4.12
C LYS A 308 -16.42 -17.84 -5.62
N TYR A 309 -16.09 -16.80 -6.39
CA TYR A 309 -16.23 -16.76 -7.85
C TYR A 309 -15.16 -17.56 -8.58
N MET A 310 -13.93 -17.60 -8.05
CA MET A 310 -12.84 -18.37 -8.67
C MET A 310 -13.00 -19.88 -8.50
N ARG A 311 -13.70 -20.36 -7.47
CA ARG A 311 -13.94 -21.80 -7.28
C ARG A 311 -14.88 -22.39 -8.34
N SER A 312 -15.83 -21.61 -8.86
CA SER A 312 -16.77 -22.07 -9.89
C SER A 312 -16.20 -22.01 -11.30
N LYS A 313 -15.29 -21.07 -11.58
CA LYS A 313 -14.60 -20.96 -12.88
C LYS A 313 -13.23 -21.63 -12.79
N ARG A 314 -13.18 -22.95 -13.06
CA ARG A 314 -11.97 -23.82 -13.20
C ARG A 314 -10.64 -23.07 -13.04
N ARG A 315 -10.02 -23.17 -11.85
CA ARG A 315 -8.62 -22.84 -11.45
C ARG A 315 -7.75 -22.15 -12.52
N GLN A 316 -8.18 -21.05 -13.09
CA GLN A 316 -7.31 -20.24 -13.91
C GLN A 316 -6.44 -19.53 -12.90
N SER A 317 -5.18 -19.96 -12.79
CA SER A 317 -4.22 -19.32 -11.89
C SER A 317 -4.02 -17.90 -12.41
N TYR A 318 -4.83 -16.96 -11.93
CA TYR A 318 -4.73 -15.52 -12.25
C TYR A 318 -3.42 -14.90 -11.75
N CYS A 319 -2.51 -15.71 -11.20
CA CYS A 319 -1.06 -15.49 -11.19
C CYS A 319 -0.41 -15.73 -12.58
N GLN A 320 -1.13 -15.54 -13.70
CA GLN A 320 -0.53 -15.66 -15.02
C GLN A 320 0.59 -14.61 -15.13
N LYS A 321 1.76 -15.05 -15.60
CA LYS A 321 2.88 -14.15 -15.92
C LYS A 321 2.36 -13.10 -16.92
N GLY A 322 2.52 -11.80 -16.63
CA GLY A 322 2.17 -10.72 -17.57
C GLY A 322 1.22 -9.61 -17.07
N TYR A 323 0.82 -9.56 -15.79
CA TYR A 323 -0.08 -8.51 -15.26
C TYR A 323 0.65 -7.30 -14.66
N GLY A 324 1.91 -7.07 -15.01
CA GLY A 324 2.59 -5.87 -14.54
C GLY A 324 1.87 -4.63 -15.06
N ARG A 325 1.51 -3.75 -14.12
CA ARG A 325 0.91 -2.45 -14.42
C ARG A 325 1.76 -1.36 -13.80
N LEU A 326 2.02 -0.33 -14.60
CA LEU A 326 2.78 0.85 -14.20
C LEU A 326 1.91 2.08 -14.32
N LEU A 327 1.99 2.95 -13.32
CA LEU A 327 1.64 4.35 -13.47
C LEU A 327 2.88 5.10 -13.90
N GLN A 328 2.73 5.93 -14.93
CA GLN A 328 3.67 6.98 -15.27
C GLN A 328 3.07 8.30 -14.78
N ILE A 329 3.68 8.87 -13.75
CA ILE A 329 3.17 10.01 -12.98
C ILE A 329 4.04 11.22 -13.30
N PHE A 330 3.47 12.21 -13.95
CA PHE A 330 4.08 13.50 -14.23
C PHE A 330 3.63 14.49 -13.19
N ILE A 331 4.57 15.07 -12.44
CA ILE A 331 4.30 16.13 -11.46
C ILE A 331 5.03 17.37 -11.94
N ARG A 332 4.33 18.51 -11.97
CA ARG A 332 4.91 19.77 -12.46
C ARG A 332 6.14 20.16 -11.65
N ARG A 333 7.20 20.63 -12.32
CA ARG A 333 8.52 20.82 -11.70
C ARG A 333 8.56 21.88 -10.61
N ASP A 334 7.69 22.88 -10.68
CA ASP A 334 7.56 23.93 -9.67
C ASP A 334 7.00 23.40 -8.33
N ILE A 335 6.23 22.29 -8.35
CA ILE A 335 5.60 21.69 -7.16
C ILE A 335 6.20 20.34 -6.76
N VAL A 336 7.19 19.84 -7.50
CA VAL A 336 7.68 18.46 -7.33
C VAL A 336 8.22 18.20 -5.93
N GLU A 337 8.88 19.18 -5.33
CA GLU A 337 9.48 19.06 -3.99
C GLU A 337 8.44 19.15 -2.87
N ASP A 338 7.28 19.74 -3.13
CA ASP A 338 6.16 19.77 -2.20
C ASP A 338 5.52 18.37 -2.05
N TYR A 339 5.64 17.50 -3.05
CA TYR A 339 4.94 16.20 -3.06
C TYR A 339 5.84 14.98 -3.23
N VAL A 340 7.14 15.17 -3.45
CA VAL A 340 8.09 14.07 -3.65
C VAL A 340 9.36 14.28 -2.83
N TYR A 341 9.87 13.21 -2.20
CA TYR A 341 11.23 13.18 -1.69
C TYR A 341 12.00 11.93 -2.18
N CYS A 342 13.31 12.05 -2.34
CA CYS A 342 14.20 10.94 -2.69
C CYS A 342 14.38 9.98 -1.50
N SER A 343 14.23 8.68 -1.77
CA SER A 343 14.32 7.66 -0.75
C SER A 343 15.16 6.45 -1.19
N LEU A 344 15.64 5.72 -0.20
CA LEU A 344 16.17 4.36 -0.27
C LEU A 344 15.02 3.34 -0.13
N PRO A 345 15.29 2.02 -0.17
CA PRO A 345 14.30 1.01 0.15
C PRO A 345 13.60 1.25 1.48
N MET A 346 12.36 0.76 1.61
CA MET A 346 11.50 0.94 2.79
C MET A 346 11.13 2.40 3.13
N GLY A 347 11.50 3.37 2.29
CA GLY A 347 11.18 4.80 2.43
C GLY A 347 12.20 5.62 3.18
N ASN A 348 13.32 5.02 3.61
CA ASN A 348 14.39 5.74 4.29
C ASN A 348 14.86 6.93 3.44
N VAL A 349 15.12 8.08 4.06
CA VAL A 349 15.53 9.28 3.34
C VAL A 349 16.89 9.06 2.67
N ASP A 350 16.99 9.40 1.39
CA ASP A 350 18.26 9.34 0.67
C ASP A 350 19.04 10.65 0.87
N SER A 351 19.99 10.62 1.81
CA SER A 351 20.87 11.75 2.11
C SER A 351 21.80 12.13 0.95
N SER A 352 22.06 11.21 0.02
CA SER A 352 22.86 11.49 -1.18
C SER A 352 22.10 12.27 -2.26
N ARG A 353 20.76 12.30 -2.16
CA ARG A 353 19.86 13.05 -3.06
C ARG A 353 18.91 13.93 -2.23
N PRO A 354 19.41 14.94 -1.49
CA PRO A 354 18.60 15.65 -0.49
C PRO A 354 17.45 16.48 -1.10
N CYS A 355 17.56 16.88 -2.37
CA CYS A 355 16.60 17.72 -3.08
C CYS A 355 16.17 17.04 -4.38
N VAL A 356 14.89 16.63 -4.46
CA VAL A 356 14.31 16.00 -5.67
C VAL A 356 14.37 16.96 -6.84
N LYS A 357 14.00 18.24 -6.62
CA LYS A 357 13.97 19.26 -7.67
C LYS A 357 15.35 19.43 -8.33
N LYS A 358 16.41 19.59 -7.52
CA LYS A 358 17.79 19.68 -8.03
C LYS A 358 18.16 18.44 -8.85
N PHE A 359 17.80 17.26 -8.36
CA PHE A 359 18.09 16.00 -9.03
C PHE A 359 17.37 15.88 -10.38
N VAL A 360 16.04 16.02 -10.39
CA VAL A 360 15.22 15.90 -11.63
C VAL A 360 15.45 17.04 -12.60
N ASN A 361 16.00 18.18 -12.15
CA ASN A 361 16.37 19.30 -13.01
C ASN A 361 17.82 19.25 -13.51
N SER A 362 18.59 18.26 -13.10
CA SER A 362 19.96 18.07 -13.59
C SER A 362 20.01 17.10 -14.76
N ASN A 363 21.12 17.11 -15.48
CA ASN A 363 21.46 16.05 -16.43
C ASN A 363 22.03 14.79 -15.74
N ALA A 364 21.88 14.67 -14.42
CA ALA A 364 22.40 13.53 -13.68
C ALA A 364 21.61 12.26 -14.03
N LYS A 365 22.27 11.11 -13.79
CA LYS A 365 21.68 9.79 -13.96
C LYS A 365 20.40 9.67 -13.14
N ALA A 366 19.26 9.53 -13.80
CA ALA A 366 17.99 9.27 -13.15
C ALA A 366 18.01 7.87 -12.51
N ARG A 367 18.03 7.84 -11.18
CA ARG A 367 18.28 6.65 -10.36
C ARG A 367 17.58 6.76 -9.02
N GLY A 368 17.31 5.61 -8.43
CA GLY A 368 16.83 5.48 -7.07
C GLY A 368 15.31 5.59 -6.95
N GLN A 369 14.86 5.50 -5.70
CA GLN A 369 13.45 5.53 -5.35
C GLN A 369 13.04 6.92 -4.87
N VAL A 370 11.73 7.13 -4.86
CA VAL A 370 11.06 8.27 -4.25
C VAL A 370 9.87 7.79 -3.44
N ARG A 371 9.39 8.65 -2.54
CA ARG A 371 8.05 8.55 -1.96
C ARG A 371 7.25 9.77 -2.36
N ILE A 372 6.02 9.54 -2.77
CA ILE A 372 5.14 10.54 -3.38
C ILE A 372 3.92 10.71 -2.47
N CYS A 373 3.73 11.91 -1.91
CA CYS A 373 2.51 12.30 -1.21
C CYS A 373 1.41 12.55 -2.25
N VAL A 374 0.37 11.72 -2.26
CA VAL A 374 -0.66 11.69 -3.32
C VAL A 374 -1.92 12.43 -2.92
N ASN A 375 -1.75 13.70 -2.54
CA ASN A 375 -2.84 14.55 -2.06
C ASN A 375 -3.91 14.75 -3.15
N PRO A 376 -5.18 14.33 -2.93
CA PRO A 376 -6.23 14.40 -3.95
C PRO A 376 -6.45 15.82 -4.48
N ARG A 377 -6.23 16.87 -3.66
CA ARG A 377 -6.33 18.27 -4.09
C ARG A 377 -5.41 18.63 -5.26
N VAL A 378 -4.31 17.90 -5.39
CA VAL A 378 -3.26 18.13 -6.38
C VAL A 378 -3.36 17.08 -7.48
N PHE A 379 -3.60 15.83 -7.11
CA PHE A 379 -3.68 14.70 -8.03
C PHE A 379 -4.96 14.68 -8.87
N MET A 380 -5.99 15.45 -8.50
CA MET A 380 -7.18 15.66 -9.32
C MET A 380 -7.06 16.86 -10.29
N ARG A 381 -5.89 17.50 -10.35
CA ARG A 381 -5.65 18.70 -11.17
C ARG A 381 -4.74 18.37 -12.38
N PRO A 382 -5.30 18.28 -13.60
CA PRO A 382 -4.56 17.92 -14.83
C PRO A 382 -3.36 18.81 -15.14
N ASP A 383 -3.45 20.08 -14.72
CA ASP A 383 -2.45 21.13 -14.92
C ASP A 383 -1.26 21.01 -13.96
N LEU A 384 -1.42 20.24 -12.88
CA LEU A 384 -0.39 19.99 -11.87
C LEU A 384 0.19 18.58 -11.96
N VAL A 385 -0.69 17.60 -12.17
CA VAL A 385 -0.33 16.18 -12.19
C VAL A 385 -1.00 15.50 -13.37
N LYS A 386 -0.23 14.70 -14.13
CA LYS A 386 -0.77 13.83 -15.18
C LYS A 386 -0.40 12.39 -14.85
N ILE A 387 -1.37 11.48 -14.94
CA ILE A 387 -1.11 10.06 -14.68
C ILE A 387 -1.48 9.28 -15.93
N LYS A 388 -0.54 8.48 -16.44
CA LYS A 388 -0.78 7.52 -17.51
C LYS A 388 -0.68 6.10 -16.98
N VAL A 389 -1.46 5.21 -17.58
CA VAL A 389 -1.57 3.81 -17.20
C VAL A 389 -0.98 2.96 -18.30
N PHE A 390 -0.16 1.99 -17.90
CA PHE A 390 0.37 0.98 -18.79
C PHE A 390 0.15 -0.40 -18.20
N SER A 391 -0.14 -1.36 -19.08
CA SER A 391 -0.29 -2.77 -18.74
C SER A 391 0.54 -3.63 -19.69
N ALA A 392 1.30 -4.56 -19.12
CA ALA A 392 2.01 -5.56 -19.89
C ALA A 392 1.06 -6.62 -20.49
N ASP A 393 -0.15 -6.74 -19.96
CA ASP A 393 -1.19 -7.60 -20.50
C ASP A 393 -1.78 -6.96 -21.77
N ALA A 394 -1.50 -7.57 -22.93
CA ALA A 394 -2.03 -7.15 -24.22
C ALA A 394 -3.57 -7.21 -24.30
N LYS A 395 -4.21 -8.02 -23.45
CA LYS A 395 -5.67 -8.08 -23.36
C LYS A 395 -6.25 -6.90 -22.59
N PHE A 396 -5.44 -6.16 -21.82
CA PHE A 396 -5.88 -4.96 -21.09
C PHE A 396 -5.52 -3.71 -21.90
N THR A 397 -6.40 -3.35 -22.83
CA THR A 397 -6.25 -2.18 -23.70
C THR A 397 -6.87 -0.93 -23.08
N ASP A 398 -6.49 0.26 -23.57
CA ASP A 398 -7.14 1.51 -23.16
C ASP A 398 -8.65 1.50 -23.37
N LYS A 399 -9.11 0.85 -24.45
CA LYS A 399 -10.55 0.66 -24.72
C LYS A 399 -11.23 -0.14 -23.61
N LYS A 400 -10.65 -1.28 -23.20
CA LYS A 400 -11.22 -2.11 -22.12
C LYS A 400 -11.15 -1.43 -20.77
N ARG A 401 -10.09 -0.67 -20.50
CA ARG A 401 -10.00 0.15 -19.29
C ARG A 401 -11.08 1.24 -19.27
N LYS A 402 -11.33 1.90 -20.39
CA LYS A 402 -12.41 2.89 -20.53
C LYS A 402 -13.78 2.26 -20.31
N GLU A 403 -14.06 1.12 -20.94
CA GLU A 403 -15.29 0.36 -20.73
C GLU A 403 -15.49 -0.04 -19.26
N PHE A 404 -14.44 -0.55 -18.62
CA PHE A 404 -14.43 -0.86 -17.19
C PHE A 404 -14.82 0.36 -16.35
N GLN A 405 -14.18 1.51 -16.62
CA GLN A 405 -14.45 2.76 -15.90
C GLN A 405 -15.90 3.23 -16.09
N GLU A 406 -16.43 3.19 -17.31
CA GLU A 406 -17.82 3.57 -17.59
C GLU A 406 -18.81 2.68 -16.84
N LYS A 407 -18.62 1.36 -16.87
CA LYS A 407 -19.44 0.40 -16.11
C LYS A 407 -19.34 0.65 -14.60
N LEU A 408 -18.13 0.84 -14.07
CA LEU A 408 -17.90 1.09 -12.65
C LEU A 408 -18.56 2.40 -12.18
N GLN A 409 -18.44 3.47 -12.98
CA GLN A 409 -19.11 4.73 -12.73
C GLN A 409 -20.63 4.57 -12.77
N GLY A 410 -21.17 3.79 -13.69
CA GLY A 410 -22.60 3.45 -13.76
C GLY A 410 -23.10 2.75 -12.49
N LEU A 411 -22.37 1.75 -12.00
CA LEU A 411 -22.69 1.04 -10.75
C LEU A 411 -22.70 1.99 -9.55
N ILE A 412 -21.65 2.81 -9.40
CA ILE A 412 -21.54 3.78 -8.30
C ILE A 412 -22.62 4.86 -8.40
N ALA A 413 -22.88 5.40 -9.59
CA ALA A 413 -23.89 6.44 -9.80
C ALA A 413 -25.31 5.93 -9.56
N GLY A 414 -25.59 4.67 -9.91
CA GLY A 414 -26.85 4.00 -9.59
C GLY A 414 -27.04 3.76 -8.09
N HIS A 415 -25.95 3.51 -7.37
CA HIS A 415 -25.98 3.39 -5.91
C HIS A 415 -26.08 4.74 -5.19
N LEU A 416 -25.48 5.79 -5.76
CA LEU A 416 -25.51 7.17 -5.28
C LEU A 416 -26.47 8.03 -6.13
N ASP A 417 -27.70 7.56 -6.28
CA ASP A 417 -28.72 8.11 -7.19
C ASP A 417 -29.29 9.48 -6.75
N THR A 418 -29.12 9.81 -5.47
CA THR A 418 -29.52 11.09 -4.88
C THR A 418 -28.32 11.99 -4.59
N GLN A 419 -28.53 13.30 -4.71
CA GLN A 419 -27.51 14.29 -4.37
C GLN A 419 -27.16 14.25 -2.89
N GLY A 420 -28.15 13.98 -2.02
CA GLY A 420 -27.91 13.82 -0.57
C GLY A 420 -26.90 12.71 -0.25
N LEU A 421 -27.00 11.56 -0.92
CA LEU A 421 -26.03 10.47 -0.75
C LEU A 421 -24.64 10.88 -1.23
N ARG A 422 -24.53 11.56 -2.39
CA ARG A 422 -23.24 12.07 -2.89
C ARG A 422 -22.61 13.07 -1.92
N ASN A 423 -23.38 14.03 -1.41
CA ASN A 423 -22.91 15.00 -0.41
C ASN A 423 -22.48 14.31 0.90
N ALA A 424 -23.20 13.27 1.32
CA ALA A 424 -22.83 12.46 2.48
C ALA A 424 -21.50 11.71 2.25
N VAL A 425 -21.23 11.23 1.04
CA VAL A 425 -19.93 10.67 0.67
C VAL A 425 -18.81 11.71 0.79
N VAL A 426 -18.99 12.91 0.24
CA VAL A 426 -17.97 13.98 0.35
C VAL A 426 -17.64 14.30 1.81
N LYS A 427 -18.68 14.42 2.65
CA LYS A 427 -18.52 14.66 4.08
C LYS A 427 -17.77 13.53 4.78
N ARG A 428 -18.01 12.27 4.39
CA ARG A 428 -17.31 11.10 4.95
C ARG A 428 -15.85 11.02 4.49
N LEU A 429 -15.55 11.32 3.22
CA LEU A 429 -14.18 11.34 2.69
C LEU A 429 -13.28 12.36 3.41
N SER A 430 -13.88 13.39 4.01
CA SER A 430 -13.18 14.44 4.76
C SER A 430 -13.03 14.15 6.26
N LYS A 431 -13.67 13.09 6.77
CA LYS A 431 -13.69 12.77 8.21
C LYS A 431 -12.63 11.73 8.57
N PRO A 432 -12.20 11.72 9.85
CA PRO A 432 -11.44 10.61 10.41
C PRO A 432 -12.15 9.29 10.14
N LEU A 433 -11.43 8.32 9.57
CA LEU A 433 -11.91 6.96 9.53
C LEU A 433 -11.74 6.39 10.92
N LYS A 434 -12.84 6.27 11.67
CA LYS A 434 -12.86 5.78 13.06
C LYS A 434 -12.11 4.45 13.26
N ASN A 435 -11.92 3.69 12.17
CA ASN A 435 -11.30 2.36 12.17
C ASN A 435 -9.99 2.25 11.36
N MET A 436 -9.38 3.34 10.85
CA MET A 436 -8.04 3.23 10.19
C MET A 436 -6.90 3.00 11.18
N THR A 437 -7.14 3.25 12.47
CA THR A 437 -6.22 2.93 13.57
C THR A 437 -6.30 1.46 13.98
N GLY A 438 -7.29 0.71 13.48
CA GLY A 438 -7.44 -0.71 13.77
C GLY A 438 -6.23 -1.47 13.28
N HIS A 439 -5.53 -2.13 14.20
CA HIS A 439 -4.44 -3.05 13.95
C HIS A 439 -4.67 -3.78 12.63
N TYR A 440 -3.79 -3.53 11.66
CA TYR A 440 -3.74 -4.38 10.49
C TYR A 440 -3.43 -5.76 11.04
N TYR A 441 -4.45 -6.61 11.08
CA TYR A 441 -4.27 -8.04 11.09
C TYR A 441 -3.50 -8.31 9.77
N TYR A 442 -2.18 -8.19 9.82
CA TYR A 442 -1.38 -9.27 9.29
C TYR A 442 -1.89 -10.46 10.10
N PRO A 443 -2.75 -11.35 9.56
CA PRO A 443 -2.82 -12.68 10.15
C PRO A 443 -1.36 -13.07 10.32
N LYS A 444 -0.95 -13.48 11.53
CA LYS A 444 0.34 -14.16 11.71
C LYS A 444 0.30 -15.25 10.64
N ALA A 445 0.94 -15.01 9.51
CA ALA A 445 1.07 -16.02 8.49
C ALA A 445 1.75 -17.16 9.25
N PRO A 446 1.22 -18.39 9.21
CA PRO A 446 2.07 -19.50 9.59
C PRO A 446 3.34 -19.29 8.77
N TYR A 447 4.46 -19.11 9.45
CA TYR A 447 5.78 -19.05 8.83
C TYR A 447 6.02 -20.45 8.23
N SER A 448 5.35 -20.76 7.13
CA SER A 448 5.67 -21.88 6.27
C SER A 448 6.84 -21.39 5.43
N GLY A 449 8.03 -21.92 5.74
CA GLY A 449 9.31 -21.50 5.19
C GLY A 449 9.26 -21.26 3.68
N TYR A 450 9.25 -19.99 3.30
CA TYR A 450 9.72 -19.58 1.99
C TYR A 450 11.21 -19.27 2.17
N HIS A 451 12.03 -20.31 2.11
CA HIS A 451 13.48 -20.16 1.97
C HIS A 451 13.75 -19.62 0.55
N GLY A 452 13.64 -18.31 0.39
CA GLY A 452 14.33 -17.62 -0.68
C GLY A 452 15.82 -17.78 -0.43
N HIS A 453 16.54 -18.33 -1.40
CA HIS A 453 17.99 -18.44 -1.40
C HIS A 453 18.66 -17.12 -1.01
N SER A 454 19.10 -17.00 0.25
CA SER A 454 20.16 -16.11 0.69
C SER A 454 21.13 -16.94 1.55
N SER A 455 21.82 -17.87 0.90
CA SER A 455 22.79 -18.78 1.54
C SER A 455 24.10 -18.09 1.95
N SER A 456 24.34 -16.82 1.61
CA SER A 456 25.66 -16.24 1.85
C SER A 456 25.99 -15.92 3.31
N CYS A 457 25.02 -15.58 4.17
CA CYS A 457 25.35 -15.13 5.54
C CYS A 457 25.51 -16.27 6.54
N SER A 458 24.72 -17.35 6.43
CA SER A 458 24.85 -18.51 7.32
C SER A 458 26.08 -19.37 6.98
N GLU A 459 26.43 -19.47 5.70
CA GLU A 459 27.66 -20.16 5.27
C GLU A 459 28.92 -19.38 5.68
N LEU A 460 28.93 -18.05 5.53
CA LEU A 460 30.04 -17.22 6.00
C LEU A 460 30.20 -17.23 7.53
N PHE A 461 29.09 -17.29 8.28
CA PHE A 461 29.16 -17.42 9.73
C PHE A 461 29.69 -18.81 10.15
N GLY A 462 29.26 -19.88 9.49
CA GLY A 462 29.79 -21.23 9.72
C GLY A 462 31.28 -21.35 9.40
N ILE A 463 31.74 -20.74 8.30
CA ILE A 463 33.15 -20.71 7.90
C ILE A 463 33.97 -19.88 8.90
N ALA A 464 33.46 -18.72 9.35
CA ALA A 464 34.17 -17.88 10.32
C ALA A 464 34.32 -18.56 11.69
N VAL A 465 33.28 -19.24 12.17
CA VAL A 465 33.33 -20.01 13.42
C VAL A 465 34.27 -21.22 13.28
N GLY A 466 34.22 -21.93 12.15
CA GLY A 466 35.15 -23.03 11.86
C GLY A 466 36.61 -22.59 11.84
N LEU A 467 36.90 -21.45 11.18
CA LEU A 467 38.25 -20.87 11.16
C LEU A 467 38.71 -20.42 12.54
N ALA A 468 37.84 -19.81 13.35
CA ALA A 468 38.19 -19.39 14.71
C ALA A 468 38.52 -20.59 15.62
N ILE A 469 37.76 -21.68 15.51
CA ILE A 469 38.00 -22.91 16.28
C ILE A 469 39.32 -23.59 15.88
N ILE A 470 39.73 -23.51 14.62
CA ILE A 470 40.98 -24.12 14.13
C ILE A 470 42.19 -23.22 14.42
N THR A 471 42.05 -21.91 14.26
CA THR A 471 43.19 -20.97 14.35
C THR A 471 43.56 -20.59 15.78
N ALA A 472 42.60 -20.53 16.70
CA ALA A 472 42.87 -20.16 18.09
C ALA A 472 43.80 -21.17 18.81
N PRO A 473 43.62 -22.50 18.68
CA PRO A 473 44.53 -23.47 19.30
C PRO A 473 45.93 -23.45 18.68
N VAL A 474 46.04 -23.24 17.36
CA VAL A 474 47.33 -23.19 16.65
C VAL A 474 48.13 -21.95 17.06
N LEU A 475 47.47 -20.80 17.19
CA LEU A 475 48.10 -19.58 17.69
C LEU A 475 48.50 -19.70 19.16
N LEU A 476 47.68 -20.37 19.99
CA LEU A 476 47.98 -20.59 21.40
C LEU A 476 49.18 -21.53 21.60
N VAL A 477 49.27 -22.61 20.82
CA VAL A 477 50.43 -23.52 20.85
C VAL A 477 51.70 -22.82 20.36
N HIS A 478 51.58 -21.96 19.35
CA HIS A 478 52.74 -21.24 18.83
C HIS A 478 53.30 -20.20 19.82
N TYR A 479 52.42 -19.56 20.61
CA TYR A 479 52.81 -18.55 21.61
C TYR A 479 53.24 -19.13 22.96
N CYS A 480 52.72 -20.30 23.36
CA CYS A 480 53.00 -20.87 24.69
C CYS A 480 54.21 -21.83 24.71
N ALA A 481 54.75 -22.22 23.56
CA ALA A 481 55.91 -23.14 23.47
C ALA A 481 56.90 -22.69 22.38
N PRO A 482 57.82 -21.76 22.69
CA PRO A 482 58.81 -21.29 21.73
C PRO A 482 59.76 -22.45 21.38
N GLY A 483 59.69 -22.93 20.14
CA GLY A 483 60.51 -24.03 19.62
C GLY A 483 59.76 -25.06 18.77
N TYR A 484 58.42 -25.05 18.76
CA TYR A 484 57.63 -25.95 17.92
C TYR A 484 57.33 -25.36 16.54
N SER A 485 57.63 -26.10 15.47
CA SER A 485 57.20 -25.71 14.13
C SER A 485 55.67 -25.83 14.01
N PRO A 486 54.99 -24.92 13.29
CA PRO A 486 53.53 -24.97 13.10
C PRO A 486 53.02 -26.29 12.53
N ILE A 487 53.84 -26.97 11.71
CA ILE A 487 53.52 -28.25 11.09
C ILE A 487 53.47 -29.37 12.13
N THR A 488 54.37 -29.34 13.12
CA THR A 488 54.44 -30.32 14.23
C THR A 488 53.26 -30.15 15.19
N ALA A 489 52.81 -28.91 15.44
CA ALA A 489 51.65 -28.63 16.27
C ALA A 489 50.35 -29.17 15.65
N VAL A 490 50.17 -29.01 14.33
CA VAL A 490 48.99 -29.49 13.60
C VAL A 490 48.95 -31.03 13.52
N THR A 491 50.09 -31.68 13.29
CA THR A 491 50.19 -33.15 13.27
C THR A 491 50.00 -33.79 14.65
N THR A 492 50.43 -33.13 15.72
CA THR A 492 50.19 -33.59 17.10
C THR A 492 48.72 -33.45 17.50
N LEU A 493 48.02 -32.40 17.03
CA LEU A 493 46.58 -32.25 17.26
C LEU A 493 45.76 -33.30 16.48
N ALA A 494 46.20 -33.64 15.27
CA ALA A 494 45.51 -34.62 14.41
C ALA A 494 45.67 -36.07 14.88
N SER A 495 46.64 -36.36 15.77
CA SER A 495 46.94 -37.70 16.29
C SER A 495 46.46 -37.93 17.73
N ALA A 496 45.90 -36.92 18.40
CA ALA A 496 45.34 -37.07 19.75
C ALA A 496 43.96 -37.75 19.70
N SER A 497 43.78 -38.84 20.47
CA SER A 497 42.47 -39.46 20.64
C SER A 497 41.50 -38.51 21.37
N ALA A 498 40.20 -38.67 21.12
CA ALA A 498 39.14 -37.80 21.66
C ALA A 498 39.21 -37.62 23.19
N ALA A 499 39.69 -38.63 23.92
CA ALA A 499 39.87 -38.58 25.38
C ALA A 499 40.99 -37.60 25.81
N GLY A 500 42.07 -37.48 25.03
CA GLY A 500 43.19 -36.55 25.32
C GLY A 500 42.84 -35.08 25.04
N ILE A 501 41.90 -34.84 24.13
CA ILE A 501 41.37 -33.50 23.82
C ILE A 501 40.46 -33.02 24.97
N TYR A 502 39.65 -33.92 25.54
CA TYR A 502 38.75 -33.60 26.67
C TYR A 502 39.49 -33.26 27.96
N ALA A 503 40.52 -34.02 28.33
CA ALA A 503 41.31 -33.74 29.55
C ALA A 503 42.01 -32.37 29.50
N LYS A 504 42.46 -31.94 28.30
CA LYS A 504 43.09 -30.63 28.09
C LYS A 504 42.08 -29.48 28.03
N ALA A 505 40.87 -29.72 27.52
CA ALA A 505 39.79 -28.74 27.51
C ALA A 505 39.24 -28.46 28.93
N SER A 506 39.18 -29.47 29.80
CA SER A 506 38.81 -29.30 31.21
C SER A 506 39.85 -28.43 31.95
N ALA A 507 41.14 -28.75 31.79
CA ALA A 507 42.22 -27.97 32.42
C ALA A 507 42.26 -26.51 31.91
N LEU A 508 41.90 -26.26 30.65
CA LEU A 508 41.79 -24.91 30.09
C LEU A 508 40.59 -24.14 30.65
N THR A 509 39.48 -24.83 30.90
CA THR A 509 38.28 -24.26 31.53
C THR A 509 38.56 -23.88 32.99
N ASP A 510 39.30 -24.71 33.72
CA ASP A 510 39.72 -24.42 35.09
C ASP A 510 40.70 -23.24 35.16
N ALA A 511 41.62 -23.13 34.19
CA ALA A 511 42.56 -22.00 34.10
C ALA A 511 41.86 -20.67 33.80
N VAL A 512 40.87 -20.67 32.90
CA VAL A 512 40.07 -19.47 32.56
C VAL A 512 39.17 -19.06 33.74
N THR A 513 38.60 -20.04 34.45
CA THR A 513 37.76 -19.78 35.62
C THR A 513 38.59 -19.24 36.80
N THR A 514 39.78 -19.78 37.01
CA THR A 514 40.72 -19.31 38.04
C THR A 514 41.26 -17.91 37.71
N GLY A 515 41.57 -17.63 36.44
CA GLY A 515 41.97 -16.30 35.98
C GLY A 515 40.87 -15.25 36.12
N GLY A 516 39.61 -15.62 35.85
CA GLY A 516 38.44 -14.76 36.06
C GLY A 516 38.19 -14.44 37.54
N LEU A 517 38.42 -15.40 38.44
CA LEU A 517 38.31 -15.22 39.90
C LEU A 517 39.42 -14.32 40.48
N VAL A 518 40.64 -14.38 39.93
CA VAL A 518 41.74 -13.49 40.31
C VAL A 518 41.46 -12.05 39.82
N ALA A 519 40.98 -11.89 38.59
CA ALA A 519 40.59 -10.57 38.06
C ALA A 519 39.42 -9.94 38.84
N ALA A 520 38.43 -10.74 39.26
CA ALA A 520 37.33 -10.27 40.11
C ALA A 520 37.78 -9.85 41.52
N ARG A 521 38.77 -10.54 42.10
CA ARG A 521 39.37 -10.15 43.39
C ARG A 521 40.23 -8.89 43.30
N VAL A 522 40.97 -8.70 42.20
CA VAL A 522 41.76 -7.49 41.97
C VAL A 522 40.85 -6.27 41.76
N LEU A 523 39.72 -6.44 41.06
CA LEU A 523 38.74 -5.37 40.87
C LEU A 523 37.91 -5.07 42.12
N GLY A 524 37.63 -6.08 42.97
CA GLY A 524 36.94 -5.91 44.25
C GLY A 524 37.75 -5.24 45.37
N ALA A 525 39.07 -5.06 45.20
CA ALA A 525 39.94 -4.42 46.19
C ALA A 525 39.98 -2.88 46.09
N THR A 526 39.31 -2.28 45.10
CA THR A 526 39.16 -0.82 45.00
C THR A 526 37.84 -0.40 45.62
N LYS A 527 37.90 0.32 46.74
CA LYS A 527 36.73 0.76 47.50
C LYS A 527 35.83 1.68 46.66
N GLY A 528 34.56 1.29 46.53
CA GLY A 528 33.47 2.15 46.03
C GLY A 528 32.96 1.74 44.65
N TRP A 529 32.13 0.70 44.59
CA TRP A 529 31.36 0.40 43.38
C TRP A 529 29.87 0.48 43.68
N ASP A 530 29.18 1.38 42.98
CA ASP A 530 27.72 1.54 43.01
C ASP A 530 27.09 0.67 41.91
N PRO A 531 26.24 -0.31 42.24
CA PRO A 531 25.66 -1.24 41.29
C PRO A 531 24.59 -0.63 40.35
N SER A 532 24.33 0.68 40.43
CA SER A 532 23.31 1.35 39.60
C SER A 532 23.83 1.95 38.27
N VAL A 533 25.13 1.86 37.97
CA VAL A 533 25.72 2.45 36.75
C VAL A 533 25.43 1.57 35.53
N SER A 534 24.85 2.18 34.48
CA SER A 534 24.50 1.47 33.25
C SER A 534 25.73 1.17 32.39
N PHE A 535 25.70 0.06 31.64
CA PHE A 535 26.82 -0.38 30.78
C PHE A 535 27.31 0.70 29.79
N THR A 536 26.42 1.62 29.40
CA THR A 536 26.72 2.73 28.48
C THR A 536 27.54 3.84 29.15
N SER A 537 27.29 4.12 30.43
CA SER A 537 28.05 5.14 31.18
C SER A 537 29.45 4.66 31.57
N LEU A 538 29.62 3.33 31.73
CA LEU A 538 30.93 2.68 31.84
C LEU A 538 31.77 2.84 30.56
N PHE A 539 31.12 2.84 29.38
CA PHE A 539 31.80 2.98 28.09
C PHE A 539 32.25 4.44 27.80
N GLU A 540 31.47 5.43 28.25
CA GLU A 540 31.81 6.85 28.10
C GLU A 540 32.93 7.29 29.05
N GLY A 541 32.97 6.77 30.28
CA GLY A 541 34.09 7.00 31.20
C GLY A 541 35.43 6.47 30.65
N PHE A 542 35.41 5.31 29.98
CA PHE A 542 36.61 4.67 29.44
C PHE A 542 37.21 5.38 28.22
N SER A 543 36.39 6.00 27.36
CA SER A 543 36.90 6.79 26.22
C SER A 543 37.69 8.02 26.66
N SER A 544 37.44 8.53 27.87
CA SER A 544 38.19 9.68 28.41
C SER A 544 39.57 9.31 28.97
N HIS A 545 39.81 8.06 29.37
CA HIS A 545 41.07 7.60 29.95
C HIS A 545 42.09 7.11 28.91
N GLN A 546 41.65 6.78 27.69
CA GLN A 546 42.51 6.25 26.63
C GLN A 546 43.51 7.27 26.04
N GLN A 547 43.43 8.55 26.44
CA GLN A 547 44.36 9.59 25.99
C GLN A 547 45.68 9.67 26.78
N THR A 548 45.89 8.85 27.82
CA THR A 548 47.05 9.05 28.73
C THR A 548 47.96 7.85 28.99
N THR A 549 47.76 6.69 28.38
CA THR A 549 48.60 5.50 28.66
C THR A 549 49.42 5.02 27.46
N SER A 550 50.70 4.72 27.68
CA SER A 550 51.66 4.21 26.69
C SER A 550 51.30 2.83 26.15
N SER A 551 51.79 2.53 24.94
CA SER A 551 51.36 1.50 23.98
C SER A 551 51.40 0.02 24.40
N GLY A 552 51.86 -0.30 25.62
CA GLY A 552 51.90 -1.69 26.13
C GLY A 552 50.56 -2.16 26.75
N ASP A 553 49.94 -1.32 27.58
CA ASP A 553 48.80 -1.74 28.42
C ASP A 553 47.45 -1.73 27.67
N ALA A 554 47.37 -0.98 26.57
CA ALA A 554 46.16 -0.89 25.74
C ALA A 554 45.80 -2.22 25.05
N ASN A 555 46.80 -3.07 24.79
CA ASN A 555 46.59 -4.36 24.12
C ASN A 555 46.00 -5.40 25.09
N VAL A 556 46.54 -5.51 26.30
CA VAL A 556 46.05 -6.46 27.32
C VAL A 556 44.60 -6.16 27.70
N LEU A 557 44.25 -4.87 27.81
CA LEU A 557 42.89 -4.44 28.14
C LEU A 557 41.88 -4.68 27.00
N SER A 558 42.32 -4.53 25.75
CA SER A 558 41.48 -4.79 24.57
C SER A 558 41.15 -6.28 24.42
N TYR A 559 42.10 -7.17 24.74
CA TYR A 559 41.87 -8.62 24.72
C TYR A 559 40.95 -9.10 25.86
N ALA A 560 41.05 -8.51 27.05
CA ALA A 560 40.13 -8.78 28.15
C ALA A 560 38.68 -8.35 27.81
N LEU A 561 38.51 -7.19 27.15
CA LEU A 561 37.20 -6.71 26.69
C LEU A 561 36.60 -7.62 25.61
N PHE A 562 37.44 -8.13 24.70
CA PHE A 562 37.02 -9.08 23.66
C PHE A 562 36.59 -10.43 24.26
N GLY A 563 37.29 -10.91 25.29
CA GLY A 563 36.93 -12.12 26.04
C GLY A 563 35.57 -11.99 26.75
N LEU A 564 35.33 -10.86 27.43
CA LEU A 564 34.04 -10.60 28.09
C LEU A 564 32.88 -10.49 27.10
N MET A 565 33.09 -9.88 25.94
CA MET A 565 32.08 -9.81 24.88
C MET A 565 31.79 -11.18 24.26
N ALA A 566 32.80 -12.03 24.10
CA ALA A 566 32.64 -13.39 23.60
C ALA A 566 31.87 -14.29 24.59
N CYS A 567 32.15 -14.20 25.89
CA CYS A 567 31.41 -14.91 26.93
C CYS A 567 29.93 -14.48 26.99
N GLY A 568 29.66 -13.17 26.95
CA GLY A 568 28.28 -12.65 26.94
C GLY A 568 27.49 -12.94 25.66
N ALA A 569 28.17 -13.27 24.56
CA ALA A 569 27.55 -13.73 23.31
C ALA A 569 27.28 -15.26 23.34
N ALA A 570 28.18 -16.04 23.94
CA ALA A 570 28.00 -17.49 24.12
C ALA A 570 26.83 -17.83 25.05
N GLU A 571 26.67 -17.09 26.14
CA GLU A 571 25.57 -17.26 27.11
C GLU A 571 24.20 -16.96 26.47
N ARG A 572 24.13 -15.91 25.63
CA ARG A 572 22.92 -15.55 24.86
C ARG A 572 22.64 -16.51 23.71
N GLY A 573 23.68 -17.12 23.12
CA GLY A 573 23.56 -18.15 22.09
C GLY A 573 23.05 -19.49 22.62
N ALA A 574 23.52 -19.92 23.80
CA ALA A 574 23.12 -21.17 24.44
C ALA A 574 21.62 -21.18 24.80
N GLY A 575 21.09 -20.06 25.33
CA GLY A 575 19.66 -19.92 25.62
C GLY A 575 18.77 -19.99 24.37
N ALA A 576 19.25 -19.51 23.22
CA ALA A 576 18.53 -19.58 21.96
C ALA A 576 18.55 -20.99 21.34
N ALA A 577 19.66 -21.72 21.47
CA ALA A 577 19.82 -23.08 20.95
C ALA A 577 18.90 -24.10 21.66
N VAL A 578 18.77 -24.00 22.98
CA VAL A 578 17.87 -24.87 23.77
C VAL A 578 16.39 -24.62 23.41
N GLY A 579 16.03 -23.37 23.11
CA GLY A 579 14.68 -23.01 22.67
C GLY A 579 14.29 -23.51 21.28
N VAL A 580 15.28 -23.74 20.39
CA VAL A 580 15.08 -24.29 19.04
C VAL A 580 15.04 -25.82 19.07
N LEU A 581 15.89 -26.47 19.86
CA LEU A 581 15.90 -27.93 20.03
C LEU A 581 14.58 -28.47 20.60
N ARG A 582 13.95 -27.73 21.52
CA ARG A 582 12.65 -28.13 22.11
C ARG A 582 11.46 -28.05 21.14
N ARG A 583 11.60 -27.38 20.00
CA ARG A 583 10.50 -27.20 19.01
C ARG A 583 10.62 -28.10 17.77
N SER A 584 11.77 -28.74 17.55
CA SER A 584 12.07 -29.47 16.31
C SER A 584 11.81 -30.99 16.37
N VAL A 585 11.29 -31.52 17.48
CA VAL A 585 11.08 -32.98 17.67
C VAL A 585 9.89 -33.52 16.84
N GLY A 586 9.06 -32.67 16.24
CA GLY A 586 7.87 -33.09 15.50
C GLY A 586 8.06 -33.39 14.00
N GLY A 587 9.26 -33.34 13.43
CA GLY A 587 9.42 -33.33 11.97
C GLY A 587 10.69 -33.94 11.39
N LEU A 588 11.43 -34.75 12.14
CA LEU A 588 12.62 -35.42 11.61
C LEU A 588 12.30 -36.88 11.28
N GLY A 589 12.42 -37.24 10.00
CA GLY A 589 12.32 -38.61 9.53
C GLY A 589 13.42 -39.52 10.11
N PHE A 590 13.26 -40.83 9.87
CA PHE A 590 13.99 -41.95 10.46
C PHE A 590 15.50 -41.73 10.70
N LEU A 591 16.23 -41.10 9.77
CA LEU A 591 17.67 -40.84 9.89
C LEU A 591 18.04 -39.80 10.96
N GLY A 592 17.18 -38.79 11.19
CA GLY A 592 17.39 -37.78 12.24
C GLY A 592 17.15 -38.33 13.65
N GLY A 593 16.24 -39.30 13.79
CA GLY A 593 16.00 -40.00 15.04
C GLY A 593 17.18 -40.86 15.47
N VAL A 594 17.81 -41.58 14.53
CA VAL A 594 18.97 -42.43 14.80
C VAL A 594 20.17 -41.61 15.28
N ALA A 595 20.46 -40.46 14.65
CA ALA A 595 21.60 -39.61 15.05
C ALA A 595 21.43 -39.02 16.47
N ILE A 596 20.20 -38.67 16.86
CA ILE A 596 19.91 -38.12 18.19
C ILE A 596 19.95 -39.22 19.25
N ILE A 597 19.43 -40.41 18.96
CA ILE A 597 19.50 -41.55 19.87
C ILE A 597 20.97 -41.98 20.07
N THR A 598 21.77 -42.04 19.01
CA THR A 598 23.20 -42.33 19.12
C THR A 598 23.92 -41.27 19.96
N PHE A 599 23.63 -39.99 19.77
CA PHE A 599 24.22 -38.91 20.57
C PHE A 599 23.83 -39.01 22.06
N ILE A 600 22.56 -39.27 22.36
CA ILE A 600 22.06 -39.42 23.73
C ILE A 600 22.64 -40.67 24.41
N CYS A 601 22.69 -41.81 23.72
CA CYS A 601 23.28 -43.03 24.25
C CYS A 601 24.79 -42.88 24.51
N THR A 602 25.50 -42.10 23.69
CA THR A 602 26.94 -41.85 23.88
C THR A 602 27.20 -40.90 25.06
N CYS A 603 26.28 -39.98 25.36
CA CYS A 603 26.38 -39.06 26.48
C CYS A 603 25.88 -39.63 27.83
N LEU A 604 25.13 -40.73 27.83
CA LEU A 604 24.62 -41.36 29.06
C LEU A 604 25.44 -42.58 29.49
N LEU A 605 26.31 -43.11 28.63
CA LEU A 605 27.19 -44.26 28.91
C LEU A 605 28.65 -43.89 29.16
N GLY A 606 29.00 -42.60 29.11
CA GLY A 606 30.28 -42.04 29.56
C GLY A 606 30.02 -41.03 30.66
#